data_AF-A0A1F1ZW64-F1
#
_entry.id   AF-A0A1F1ZW64-F1
#
_cell.length_a   1.000
_cell.length_b   1.000
_cell.length_c   1.000
_cell.angle_alpha   90.00
_cell.angle_beta   90.00
_cell.angle_gamma   90.00
#
_symmetry.space_group_name_H-M   'P 1'
#
loop_
_entity.id
_entity.type
_entity.pdbx_description
1 polymer ?
#
loop_
_entity_poly.entity_id
_entity_poly.type
_entity_poly.pdbx_seq_one_letter_code
_entity_poly.pdbx_strand_id
1 'polypeptide(L)'
;MSQTADVETLRNQHLLLVDDTVLDSDVDVLLSNVLPRLATDGGTRKLSRYSTLTGPLEITESAAEQAQIPSVFAAAYALSTPREREPEAPPEWFVHSEGIEKLFPAGLPMREEERGVDLLIALARRLHAAVRIADDAEPGGHERIIVPDPDAHPEITVYSQYWITSDLLLPLIEKAIPEGQVVDTSADVPEDQELDGYSLDIDLGEGRGLIELGVMVETALPTIVERFSDGPQTAYSIRWHADDDDDSSRQHRRMRNTAGSIIGDLAAAVVDATGGTAVDRDGFLLADHQLEG
;
A
#
# COMPACT_ATOMS: atom_id res chain seq x y z
N MET A 1 -0.11 22.29 -16.99
CA MET A 1 -1.07 23.38 -16.71
C MET A 1 -2.09 22.80 -15.77
N SER A 2 -2.14 23.24 -14.50
CA SER A 2 -3.17 22.76 -13.58
C SER A 2 -4.53 23.34 -13.99
N GLN A 3 -5.56 22.52 -13.94
CA GLN A 3 -6.92 22.88 -14.32
C GLN A 3 -7.70 23.13 -13.04
N THR A 4 -8.49 24.20 -12.95
CA THR A 4 -9.29 24.44 -11.73
C THR A 4 -10.38 23.39 -11.59
N ALA A 5 -10.51 22.81 -10.41
CA ALA A 5 -11.53 21.81 -10.11
C ALA A 5 -12.93 22.45 -10.16
N ASP A 6 -13.85 21.85 -10.91
CA ASP A 6 -15.26 22.19 -10.80
C ASP A 6 -15.90 21.49 -9.57
N VAL A 7 -16.89 22.14 -8.97
CA VAL A 7 -17.53 21.66 -7.73
C VAL A 7 -18.29 20.36 -7.94
N GLU A 8 -18.80 20.13 -9.15
CA GLU A 8 -19.57 18.93 -9.49
C GLU A 8 -18.67 17.69 -9.48
N THR A 9 -17.50 17.77 -10.10
CA THR A 9 -16.43 16.78 -10.08
C THR A 9 -15.99 16.49 -8.66
N LEU A 10 -15.69 17.53 -7.87
CA LEU A 10 -15.26 17.37 -6.49
C LEU A 10 -16.32 16.68 -5.61
N ARG A 11 -17.61 16.79 -5.95
CA ARG A 11 -18.69 16.13 -5.20
C ARG A 11 -18.95 14.70 -5.68
N ASN A 12 -18.95 14.50 -7.00
CA ASN A 12 -19.50 13.31 -7.65
C ASN A 12 -18.46 12.26 -8.04
N GLN A 13 -17.17 12.57 -7.96
CA GLN A 13 -16.07 11.62 -8.24
C GLN A 13 -15.28 11.26 -6.99
N HIS A 14 -14.76 10.03 -6.95
CA HIS A 14 -13.78 9.66 -5.93
C HIS A 14 -12.51 10.46 -6.19
N LEU A 15 -11.92 11.02 -5.15
CA LEU A 15 -10.77 11.90 -5.26
C LEU A 15 -9.60 11.35 -4.47
N LEU A 16 -8.41 11.41 -5.04
CA LEU A 16 -7.17 11.49 -4.27
C LEU A 16 -6.91 12.98 -4.01
N LEU A 17 -6.90 13.38 -2.74
CA LEU A 17 -6.67 14.73 -2.26
C LEU A 17 -5.23 14.86 -1.78
N VAL A 18 -4.48 15.82 -2.33
CA VAL A 18 -3.07 16.04 -2.03
C VAL A 18 -2.82 17.48 -1.57
N ASP A 19 -1.77 17.68 -0.76
CA ASP A 19 -1.29 19.00 -0.39
C ASP A 19 -0.38 19.60 -1.49
N ASP A 20 0.28 20.72 -1.20
CA ASP A 20 1.17 21.42 -2.14
C ASP A 20 2.58 20.81 -2.24
N THR A 21 2.89 19.79 -1.43
CA THR A 21 4.18 19.10 -1.43
C THR A 21 4.24 17.97 -2.46
N VAL A 22 3.09 17.38 -2.81
CA VAL A 22 2.98 16.30 -3.79
C VAL A 22 3.01 16.87 -5.20
N LEU A 23 3.97 16.40 -6.00
CA LEU A 23 4.10 16.78 -7.40
C LEU A 23 3.29 15.85 -8.31
N ASP A 24 2.87 16.36 -9.46
CA ASP A 24 2.18 15.56 -10.48
C ASP A 24 3.03 14.39 -11.00
N SER A 25 4.36 14.58 -11.01
CA SER A 25 5.31 13.52 -11.34
C SER A 25 5.32 12.38 -10.33
N ASP A 26 5.03 12.66 -9.05
CA ASP A 26 5.05 11.63 -8.00
C ASP A 26 3.88 10.65 -8.23
N VAL A 27 2.71 11.19 -8.57
CA VAL A 27 1.54 10.39 -8.96
C VAL A 27 1.81 9.59 -10.22
N ASP A 28 2.44 10.20 -11.24
CA ASP A 28 2.78 9.48 -12.48
C ASP A 28 3.78 8.34 -12.26
N VAL A 29 4.78 8.55 -11.40
CA VAL A 29 5.77 7.52 -11.05
C VAL A 29 5.08 6.35 -10.37
N LEU A 30 4.26 6.61 -9.35
CA LEU A 30 3.53 5.55 -8.63
C LEU A 30 2.56 4.81 -9.55
N LEU A 31 1.79 5.52 -10.37
CA LEU A 31 0.91 4.88 -11.35
C LEU A 31 1.69 4.00 -12.33
N SER A 32 2.90 4.41 -12.75
CA SER A 32 3.71 3.62 -13.68
C SER A 32 4.24 2.30 -13.10
N ASN A 33 4.32 2.17 -11.77
CA ASN A 33 4.67 0.93 -11.09
C ASN A 33 3.58 -0.13 -11.26
N VAL A 34 2.32 0.28 -11.08
CA VAL A 34 1.16 -0.63 -11.10
C VAL A 34 0.48 -0.69 -12.48
N LEU A 35 0.72 0.29 -13.36
CA LEU A 35 0.16 0.40 -14.71
C LEU A 35 1.28 0.67 -15.74
N PRO A 36 1.96 -0.37 -16.27
CA PRO A 36 3.15 -0.22 -17.12
C PRO A 36 2.82 0.33 -18.51
N ARG A 37 1.55 0.30 -18.90
CA ARG A 37 1.03 0.86 -20.17
C ARG A 37 0.16 2.09 -19.93
N LEU A 38 0.42 2.83 -18.84
CA LEU A 38 -0.27 4.07 -18.53
C LEU A 38 -0.18 5.04 -19.72
N ALA A 39 -1.33 5.42 -20.26
CA ALA A 39 -1.41 6.44 -21.29
C ALA A 39 -1.84 7.76 -20.64
N THR A 40 -1.08 8.83 -20.91
CA THR A 40 -1.31 10.16 -20.37
C THR A 40 -1.66 11.13 -21.50
N ASP A 41 -2.71 11.92 -21.32
CA ASP A 41 -3.12 12.99 -22.24
C ASP A 41 -3.57 14.23 -21.45
N GLY A 42 -2.78 15.30 -21.49
CA GLY A 42 -3.18 16.61 -20.97
C GLY A 42 -3.63 16.64 -19.49
N GLY A 43 -3.06 15.79 -18.63
CA GLY A 43 -3.45 15.64 -17.21
C GLY A 43 -4.44 14.49 -16.94
N THR A 44 -4.91 13.81 -17.99
CA THR A 44 -5.74 12.61 -17.86
C THR A 44 -4.87 11.36 -17.99
N ARG A 45 -4.95 10.47 -17.00
CA ARG A 45 -4.34 9.14 -17.01
C ARG A 45 -5.41 8.11 -17.31
N LYS A 46 -5.20 7.31 -18.35
CA LYS A 46 -6.09 6.19 -18.66
C LYS A 46 -5.68 4.96 -17.84
N LEU A 47 -6.50 4.62 -16.85
CA LEU A 47 -6.24 3.49 -15.95
C LEU A 47 -6.71 2.18 -16.58
N SER A 48 -7.91 2.19 -17.16
CA SER A 48 -8.50 1.03 -17.86
C SER A 48 -9.25 1.46 -19.12
N ARG A 49 -10.02 0.55 -19.72
CA ARG A 49 -10.97 0.88 -20.78
C ARG A 49 -12.20 1.66 -20.27
N TYR A 50 -12.46 1.63 -18.97
CA TYR A 50 -13.64 2.22 -18.33
C TYR A 50 -13.30 3.30 -17.30
N SER A 51 -12.05 3.38 -16.84
CA SER A 51 -11.65 4.33 -15.81
C SER A 51 -10.50 5.24 -16.23
N THR A 52 -10.57 6.49 -15.77
CA THR A 52 -9.55 7.52 -15.98
C THR A 52 -9.35 8.31 -14.69
N LEU A 53 -8.11 8.75 -14.45
CA LEU A 53 -7.76 9.66 -13.37
C LEU A 53 -7.34 11.01 -13.95
N THR A 54 -8.05 12.07 -13.60
CA THR A 54 -7.79 13.43 -14.13
C THR A 54 -7.23 14.32 -13.03
N GLY A 55 -6.08 14.93 -13.26
CA GLY A 55 -5.43 15.83 -12.32
C GLY A 55 -4.10 16.40 -12.84
N PRO A 56 -3.43 17.28 -12.09
CA PRO A 56 -3.87 17.83 -10.81
C PRO A 56 -4.94 18.91 -11.05
N LEU A 57 -6.07 18.77 -10.35
CA LEU A 57 -7.14 19.76 -10.34
C LEU A 57 -6.96 20.70 -9.14
N GLU A 58 -6.72 21.98 -9.39
CA GLU A 58 -6.54 22.98 -8.32
C GLU A 58 -7.84 23.19 -7.55
N ILE A 59 -7.80 23.07 -6.22
CA ILE A 59 -8.96 23.25 -5.35
C ILE A 59 -8.96 24.69 -4.82
N THR A 60 -9.92 25.49 -5.30
CA THR A 60 -10.12 26.86 -4.75
C THR A 60 -10.81 26.81 -3.39
N GLU A 61 -10.60 27.83 -2.56
CA GLU A 61 -11.25 27.94 -1.23
C GLU A 61 -12.77 27.81 -1.30
N SER A 62 -13.40 28.49 -2.26
CA SER A 62 -14.85 28.38 -2.49
C SER A 62 -15.29 26.97 -2.93
N ALA A 63 -14.47 26.27 -3.71
CA ALA A 63 -14.78 24.92 -4.14
C ALA A 63 -14.60 23.91 -3.00
N ALA A 64 -13.55 24.08 -2.18
CA ALA A 64 -13.31 23.29 -0.98
C ALA A 64 -14.48 23.41 0.01
N GLU A 65 -14.93 24.64 0.30
CA GLU A 65 -16.08 24.87 1.20
C GLU A 65 -17.35 24.19 0.67
N GLN A 66 -17.65 24.36 -0.61
CA GLN A 66 -18.84 23.76 -1.23
C GLN A 66 -18.75 22.23 -1.30
N ALA A 67 -17.57 21.66 -1.52
CA ALA A 67 -17.36 20.22 -1.57
C ALA A 67 -17.10 19.57 -0.19
N GLN A 68 -17.08 20.38 0.88
CA GLN A 68 -16.74 19.98 2.26
C GLN A 68 -15.36 19.32 2.35
N ILE A 69 -14.39 19.86 1.62
CA ILE A 69 -13.00 19.40 1.61
C ILE A 69 -12.18 20.25 2.60
N PRO A 70 -11.40 19.65 3.51
CA PRO A 70 -10.48 20.37 4.37
C PRO A 70 -9.51 21.25 3.57
N SER A 71 -9.29 22.48 4.04
CA SER A 71 -8.44 23.47 3.35
C SER A 71 -6.94 23.12 3.33
N VAL A 72 -6.54 22.00 3.95
CA VAL A 72 -5.16 21.50 3.90
C VAL A 72 -4.79 20.90 2.54
N PHE A 73 -5.80 20.51 1.74
CA PHE A 73 -5.57 19.94 0.41
C PHE A 73 -5.60 21.04 -0.66
N ALA A 74 -4.57 21.05 -1.50
CA ALA A 74 -4.37 22.05 -2.54
C ALA A 74 -4.85 21.56 -3.92
N ALA A 75 -4.79 20.25 -4.17
CA ALA A 75 -5.18 19.65 -5.44
C ALA A 75 -5.93 18.33 -5.27
N ALA A 76 -6.70 17.98 -6.30
CA ALA A 76 -7.39 16.70 -6.41
C ALA A 76 -7.03 15.96 -7.71
N TYR A 77 -7.02 14.63 -7.62
CA TYR A 77 -7.03 13.73 -8.76
C TYR A 77 -8.36 13.00 -8.77
N ALA A 78 -9.18 13.30 -9.78
CA ALA A 78 -10.56 12.84 -9.84
C ALA A 78 -10.68 11.56 -10.66
N LEU A 79 -11.19 10.51 -10.03
CA LEU A 79 -11.40 9.20 -10.65
C LEU A 79 -12.79 9.16 -11.28
N SER A 80 -12.80 9.11 -12.61
CA SER A 80 -14.00 8.76 -13.38
C SER A 80 -14.02 7.26 -13.59
N THR A 81 -14.96 6.56 -12.95
CA THR A 81 -15.17 5.11 -13.06
C THR A 81 -16.67 4.79 -12.97
N PRO A 82 -17.17 3.69 -13.58
CA PRO A 82 -18.55 3.24 -13.38
C PRO A 82 -18.86 3.03 -11.89
N ARG A 83 -20.10 3.32 -11.49
CA ARG A 83 -20.59 3.05 -10.14
C ARG A 83 -21.14 1.63 -10.07
N GLU A 84 -20.34 0.71 -9.54
CA GLU A 84 -20.63 -0.71 -9.45
C GLU A 84 -20.52 -1.14 -7.98
N ARG A 85 -21.67 -1.42 -7.36
CA ARG A 85 -21.78 -1.75 -5.93
C ARG A 85 -22.40 -3.11 -5.71
N GLU A 86 -21.95 -3.77 -4.64
CA GLU A 86 -22.64 -4.93 -4.09
C GLU A 86 -24.11 -4.58 -3.81
N PRO A 87 -25.04 -5.49 -4.12
CA PRO A 87 -26.46 -5.24 -3.91
C PRO A 87 -26.87 -5.26 -2.43
N GLU A 88 -26.03 -5.87 -1.59
CA GLU A 88 -26.25 -6.02 -0.15
C GLU A 88 -25.21 -5.19 0.60
N ALA A 89 -25.61 -4.64 1.75
CA ALA A 89 -24.71 -3.95 2.65
C ALA A 89 -23.64 -4.92 3.19
N PRO A 90 -22.43 -4.42 3.51
CA PRO A 90 -21.41 -5.24 4.15
C PRO A 90 -21.98 -5.83 5.47
N PRO A 91 -21.73 -7.13 5.75
CA PRO A 91 -22.14 -7.74 7.01
C PRO A 91 -21.56 -7.01 8.23
N GLU A 92 -22.28 -7.00 9.37
CA GLU A 92 -21.82 -6.30 10.59
C GLU A 92 -20.48 -6.79 11.14
N TRP A 93 -20.09 -8.04 10.85
CA TRP A 93 -18.82 -8.63 11.26
C TRP A 93 -17.67 -8.32 10.29
N PHE A 94 -17.96 -7.79 9.10
CA PHE A 94 -16.96 -7.44 8.12
C PHE A 94 -16.28 -6.12 8.53
N VAL A 95 -14.97 -6.17 8.69
CA VAL A 95 -14.14 -5.00 8.97
C VAL A 95 -13.01 -4.99 7.96
N HIS A 96 -12.96 -3.95 7.13
CA HIS A 96 -11.83 -3.74 6.24
C HIS A 96 -10.69 -3.08 7.00
N SER A 97 -9.43 -3.35 6.61
CA SER A 97 -8.25 -2.75 7.28
C SER A 97 -8.32 -1.21 7.29
N GLU A 98 -8.84 -0.63 6.21
CA GLU A 98 -9.01 0.81 6.03
C GLU A 98 -10.36 1.35 6.53
N GLY A 99 -11.23 0.51 7.08
CA GLY A 99 -12.58 0.90 7.49
C GLY A 99 -13.50 1.33 6.35
N ILE A 100 -13.24 0.84 5.13
CA ILE A 100 -13.93 1.24 3.90
C ILE A 100 -15.43 0.90 3.94
N GLU A 101 -15.83 -0.11 4.72
CA GLU A 101 -17.22 -0.53 4.90
C GLU A 101 -18.10 0.58 5.46
N LYS A 102 -17.53 1.48 6.28
CA LYS A 102 -18.23 2.62 6.89
C LYS A 102 -18.59 3.69 5.86
N LEU A 103 -17.88 3.72 4.74
CA LEU A 103 -18.07 4.68 3.65
C LEU A 103 -18.97 4.15 2.55
N PHE A 104 -19.27 2.85 2.59
CA PHE A 104 -20.16 2.18 1.64
C PHE A 104 -21.24 1.38 2.37
N PRO A 105 -22.09 2.04 3.18
CA PRO A 105 -23.07 1.38 4.02
C PRO A 105 -24.17 0.65 3.22
N ALA A 106 -24.36 1.00 1.95
CA ALA A 106 -25.35 0.37 1.08
C ALA A 106 -24.80 -0.81 0.27
N GLY A 107 -23.48 -1.03 0.27
CA GLY A 107 -22.82 -2.09 -0.48
C GLY A 107 -21.42 -1.69 -0.96
N LEU A 108 -20.46 -2.60 -0.80
CA LEU A 108 -19.05 -2.37 -1.12
C LEU A 108 -18.83 -2.10 -2.62
N PRO A 109 -17.78 -1.35 -3.01
CA PRO A 109 -17.41 -1.23 -4.41
C PRO A 109 -17.05 -2.60 -4.95
N MET A 110 -17.39 -2.85 -6.21
CA MET A 110 -16.94 -4.04 -6.91
C MET A 110 -16.35 -3.67 -8.27
N ARG A 111 -15.59 -4.60 -8.85
CA ARG A 111 -15.17 -4.55 -10.27
C ARG A 111 -14.31 -3.31 -10.57
N GLU A 112 -14.74 -2.41 -11.46
CA GLU A 112 -13.92 -1.24 -11.83
C GLU A 112 -13.95 -0.13 -10.78
N GLU A 113 -15.01 -0.07 -9.97
CA GLU A 113 -15.07 0.90 -8.88
C GLU A 113 -14.12 0.50 -7.75
N GLU A 114 -14.11 -0.79 -7.38
CA GLU A 114 -13.21 -1.38 -6.38
C GLU A 114 -11.76 -1.17 -6.74
N ARG A 115 -11.34 -1.64 -7.92
CA ARG A 115 -9.97 -1.43 -8.42
C ARG A 115 -9.54 0.02 -8.42
N GLY A 116 -10.46 0.92 -8.75
CA GLY A 116 -10.20 2.35 -8.77
C GLY A 116 -10.02 2.93 -7.37
N VAL A 117 -10.90 2.58 -6.43
CA VAL A 117 -10.83 3.04 -5.04
C VAL A 117 -9.61 2.46 -4.33
N ASP A 118 -9.31 1.18 -4.51
CA ASP A 118 -8.11 0.53 -3.96
C ASP A 118 -6.84 1.22 -4.45
N LEU A 119 -6.79 1.57 -5.74
CA LEU A 119 -5.66 2.34 -6.29
C LEU A 119 -5.54 3.72 -5.66
N LEU A 120 -6.64 4.44 -5.43
CA LEU A 120 -6.58 5.75 -4.74
C LEU A 120 -6.08 5.60 -3.30
N ILE A 121 -6.50 4.55 -2.59
CA ILE A 121 -6.07 4.27 -1.22
C ILE A 121 -4.58 3.96 -1.18
N ALA A 122 -4.09 3.10 -2.08
CA ALA A 122 -2.67 2.79 -2.23
C ALA A 122 -1.83 4.05 -2.52
N LEU A 123 -2.27 4.88 -3.48
CA LEU A 123 -1.62 6.16 -3.79
C LEU A 123 -1.63 7.09 -2.57
N ALA A 124 -2.76 7.20 -1.88
CA ALA A 124 -2.89 8.06 -0.71
C ALA A 124 -1.99 7.61 0.44
N ARG A 125 -1.91 6.30 0.70
CA ARG A 125 -0.99 5.73 1.68
C ARG A 125 0.45 6.11 1.38
N ARG A 126 0.87 5.93 0.12
CA ARG A 126 2.25 6.16 -0.32
C ARG A 126 2.63 7.65 -0.37
N LEU A 127 1.66 8.52 -0.64
CA LEU A 127 1.85 9.97 -0.75
C LEU A 127 1.54 10.71 0.56
N HIS A 128 1.20 9.99 1.65
CA HIS A 128 0.69 10.59 2.90
C HIS A 128 -0.52 11.52 2.67
N ALA A 129 -1.36 11.15 1.72
CA ALA A 129 -2.48 11.93 1.22
C ALA A 129 -3.82 11.35 1.70
N ALA A 130 -4.93 11.83 1.16
CA ALA A 130 -6.27 11.37 1.56
C ALA A 130 -7.12 10.96 0.36
N VAL A 131 -8.10 10.09 0.61
CA VAL A 131 -9.11 9.69 -0.38
C VAL A 131 -10.46 10.22 0.03
N ARG A 132 -11.11 10.98 -0.84
CA ARG A 132 -12.53 11.33 -0.69
C ARG A 132 -13.37 10.38 -1.52
N ILE A 133 -14.30 9.68 -0.87
CA ILE A 133 -15.29 8.85 -1.54
C ILE A 133 -16.45 9.73 -2.02
N ALA A 134 -16.83 9.58 -3.28
CA ALA A 134 -18.03 10.19 -3.79
C ALA A 134 -19.25 9.29 -3.59
N ASP A 135 -20.30 9.90 -3.06
CA ASP A 135 -21.59 9.28 -2.76
C ASP A 135 -22.70 10.33 -2.69
N ASP A 136 -23.95 9.89 -2.66
CA ASP A 136 -25.17 10.71 -2.64
C ASP A 136 -25.55 11.23 -1.24
N ALA A 137 -24.68 11.09 -0.23
CA ALA A 137 -25.08 11.44 1.14
C ALA A 137 -25.61 12.90 1.21
N GLU A 138 -26.71 13.09 1.93
CA GLU A 138 -27.33 14.41 2.06
C GLU A 138 -26.31 15.45 2.58
N PRO A 139 -26.48 16.74 2.22
CA PRO A 139 -25.65 17.81 2.77
C PRO A 139 -25.60 17.74 4.30
N GLY A 140 -24.42 17.49 4.87
CA GLY A 140 -24.22 17.29 6.31
C GLY A 140 -24.05 15.83 6.77
N GLY A 141 -23.97 14.87 5.85
CA GLY A 141 -23.61 13.48 6.15
C GLY A 141 -22.15 13.26 6.57
N HIS A 142 -21.84 12.02 6.99
CA HIS A 142 -20.57 11.56 7.57
C HIS A 142 -19.30 12.01 6.80
N GLU A 143 -18.18 12.07 7.51
CA GLU A 143 -16.84 12.30 6.95
C GLU A 143 -16.57 11.26 5.85
N ARG A 144 -16.37 11.75 4.62
CA ARG A 144 -16.15 10.90 3.43
C ARG A 144 -14.69 10.78 3.04
N ILE A 145 -13.82 11.22 3.94
CA ILE A 145 -12.39 11.30 3.70
C ILE A 145 -11.75 10.22 4.54
N ILE A 146 -11.03 9.33 3.86
CA ILE A 146 -10.11 8.40 4.48
C ILE A 146 -8.74 9.03 4.41
N VAL A 147 -8.01 9.00 5.52
CA VAL A 147 -6.57 9.22 5.51
C VAL A 147 -5.94 7.87 5.80
N PRO A 148 -5.52 7.11 4.78
CA PRO A 148 -4.88 5.82 4.99
C PRO A 148 -3.63 6.01 5.85
N ASP A 149 -3.46 5.17 6.86
CA ASP A 149 -2.27 5.21 7.69
C ASP A 149 -1.08 4.67 6.87
N PRO A 150 -0.06 5.50 6.57
CA PRO A 150 1.09 5.11 5.74
C PRO A 150 1.84 3.91 6.31
N ASP A 151 1.81 3.76 7.64
CA ASP A 151 2.54 2.73 8.36
C ASP A 151 1.63 1.54 8.70
N ALA A 152 0.39 1.49 8.19
CA ALA A 152 -0.53 0.40 8.45
C ALA A 152 -0.02 -0.91 7.85
N HIS A 153 0.22 -1.89 8.72
CA HIS A 153 0.68 -3.24 8.37
C HIS A 153 1.99 -3.16 7.58
N PRO A 154 3.12 -2.84 8.25
CA PRO A 154 4.40 -2.73 7.58
C PRO A 154 4.75 -4.07 6.95
N GLU A 155 4.93 -4.03 5.63
CA GLU A 155 5.29 -5.19 4.81
C GLU A 155 6.13 -4.70 3.64
N ILE A 156 7.29 -5.34 3.46
CA ILE A 156 8.18 -5.13 2.32
C ILE A 156 8.47 -6.49 1.71
N THR A 157 8.40 -6.58 0.38
CA THR A 157 8.86 -7.76 -0.34
C THR A 157 10.04 -7.40 -1.21
N VAL A 158 11.15 -8.13 -1.06
CA VAL A 158 12.30 -8.02 -1.96
C VAL A 158 12.22 -9.15 -2.99
N TYR A 159 12.24 -8.79 -4.27
CA TYR A 159 12.27 -9.75 -5.37
C TYR A 159 13.68 -9.85 -5.96
N SER A 160 14.19 -11.07 -6.09
CA SER A 160 15.51 -11.33 -6.67
C SER A 160 15.57 -12.63 -7.47
N GLN A 161 16.49 -12.72 -8.42
CA GLN A 161 16.81 -13.98 -9.11
C GLN A 161 17.60 -14.97 -8.23
N TYR A 162 18.13 -14.50 -7.10
CA TYR A 162 18.98 -15.30 -6.24
C TYR A 162 18.20 -15.86 -5.05
N TRP A 163 18.22 -17.18 -4.92
CA TRP A 163 17.79 -17.90 -3.74
C TRP A 163 18.94 -18.01 -2.73
N ILE A 164 18.78 -17.40 -1.56
CA ILE A 164 19.65 -17.61 -0.40
C ILE A 164 19.04 -18.73 0.45
N THR A 165 19.83 -19.67 0.93
CA THR A 165 19.38 -20.71 1.86
C THR A 165 19.28 -20.18 3.30
N SER A 166 18.46 -20.79 4.14
CA SER A 166 18.22 -20.28 5.50
C SER A 166 19.50 -20.16 6.34
N ASP A 167 20.44 -21.10 6.21
CA ASP A 167 21.74 -21.11 6.90
C ASP A 167 22.67 -19.94 6.50
N LEU A 168 22.53 -19.42 5.28
CA LEU A 168 23.25 -18.25 4.79
C LEU A 168 22.52 -16.94 5.08
N LEU A 169 21.18 -16.96 5.08
CA LEU A 169 20.36 -15.78 5.36
C LEU A 169 20.36 -15.43 6.85
N LEU A 170 20.24 -16.43 7.73
CA LEU A 170 20.19 -16.26 9.18
C LEU A 170 21.31 -15.36 9.74
N PRO A 171 22.61 -15.57 9.47
CA PRO A 171 23.66 -14.69 10.00
C PRO A 171 23.62 -13.27 9.42
N LEU A 172 23.03 -13.07 8.24
CA LEU A 172 22.81 -11.72 7.68
C LEU A 172 21.71 -11.00 8.46
N ILE A 173 20.62 -11.71 8.74
CA ILE A 173 19.47 -11.20 9.49
C ILE A 173 19.84 -10.90 10.95
N GLU A 174 20.55 -11.81 11.62
CA GLU A 174 21.05 -11.59 12.98
C GLU A 174 21.94 -10.35 13.11
N LYS A 175 22.66 -10.00 12.04
CA LYS A 175 23.50 -8.80 11.99
C LYS A 175 22.69 -7.53 11.71
N ALA A 176 21.59 -7.65 10.96
CA ALA A 176 20.73 -6.53 10.57
C ALA A 176 19.81 -6.07 11.70
N ILE A 177 19.39 -6.98 12.58
CA ILE A 177 18.51 -6.62 13.70
C ILE A 177 19.30 -6.08 14.90
N PRO A 178 18.80 -5.04 15.59
CA PRO A 178 19.45 -4.52 16.80
C PRO A 178 19.30 -5.47 17.99
N GLU A 179 18.14 -6.12 18.11
CA GLU A 179 17.74 -7.02 19.19
C GLU A 179 16.68 -8.00 18.64
N GLY A 180 16.58 -9.20 19.22
CA GLY A 180 15.58 -10.21 18.85
C GLY A 180 16.19 -11.60 18.77
N GLN A 181 15.34 -12.62 18.86
CA GLN A 181 15.76 -14.00 18.59
C GLN A 181 15.24 -14.38 17.20
N VAL A 182 16.17 -14.77 16.32
CA VAL A 182 15.82 -15.31 15.00
C VAL A 182 15.69 -16.82 15.12
N VAL A 183 14.60 -17.36 14.62
CA VAL A 183 14.33 -18.80 14.57
C VAL A 183 14.04 -19.19 13.14
N ASP A 184 14.80 -20.16 12.61
CA ASP A 184 14.46 -20.83 11.36
C ASP A 184 13.34 -21.83 11.64
N THR A 185 12.12 -21.52 11.18
CA THR A 185 10.94 -22.37 11.39
C THR A 185 10.94 -23.60 10.49
N SER A 186 11.78 -23.60 9.46
CA SER A 186 11.94 -24.70 8.50
C SER A 186 13.00 -25.72 8.94
N ALA A 187 13.82 -25.39 9.95
CA ALA A 187 14.93 -26.24 10.39
C ALA A 187 14.49 -27.63 10.90
N ASP A 188 13.24 -27.76 11.37
CA ASP A 188 12.67 -29.01 11.88
C ASP A 188 11.94 -29.82 10.78
N VAL A 189 11.95 -29.36 9.52
CA VAL A 189 11.34 -30.08 8.40
C VAL A 189 12.22 -31.27 8.01
N PRO A 190 11.67 -32.49 7.84
CA PRO A 190 12.43 -33.66 7.42
C PRO A 190 13.19 -33.46 6.10
N GLU A 191 14.44 -33.93 6.02
CA GLU A 191 15.31 -33.80 4.83
C GLU A 191 14.72 -34.40 3.54
N ASP A 192 13.77 -35.33 3.64
CA ASP A 192 13.09 -35.96 2.52
C ASP A 192 11.89 -35.17 1.98
N GLN A 193 11.54 -34.05 2.62
CA GLN A 193 10.49 -33.16 2.17
C GLN A 193 11.06 -32.01 1.34
N GLU A 194 10.68 -31.94 0.07
CA GLU A 194 10.99 -30.80 -0.79
C GLU A 194 10.16 -29.59 -0.32
N LEU A 195 10.85 -28.52 0.09
CA LEU A 195 10.23 -27.27 0.52
C LEU A 195 10.21 -26.29 -0.66
N ASP A 196 9.03 -25.76 -0.97
CA ASP A 196 8.87 -24.68 -1.95
C ASP A 196 9.27 -23.30 -1.38
N GLY A 197 9.62 -23.25 -0.08
CA GLY A 197 9.90 -22.04 0.69
C GLY A 197 10.40 -22.34 2.11
N TYR A 198 10.95 -21.33 2.78
CA TYR A 198 11.29 -21.37 4.21
C TYR A 198 10.94 -20.02 4.86
N SER A 199 10.88 -19.96 6.19
CA SER A 199 10.75 -18.69 6.90
C SER A 199 11.69 -18.56 8.10
N LEU A 200 12.10 -17.31 8.36
CA LEU A 200 12.79 -16.91 9.57
C LEU A 200 11.84 -16.03 10.39
N ASP A 201 11.57 -16.43 11.62
CA ASP A 201 10.76 -15.64 12.55
C ASP A 201 11.69 -14.87 13.50
N ILE A 202 11.49 -13.56 13.58
CA ILE A 202 12.18 -12.68 14.52
C ILE A 202 11.21 -12.34 15.65
N ASP A 203 11.44 -12.94 16.82
CA ASP A 203 10.68 -12.64 18.03
C ASP A 203 11.09 -11.26 18.56
N LEU A 204 10.16 -10.32 18.54
CA LEU A 204 10.36 -8.99 19.10
C LEU A 204 10.19 -9.01 20.63
N GLY A 205 9.80 -10.10 21.28
CA GLY A 205 9.60 -10.21 22.72
C GLY A 205 8.20 -9.80 23.18
N GLU A 206 7.94 -9.98 24.47
CA GLU A 206 6.59 -9.95 25.05
C GLU A 206 5.75 -8.72 24.66
N GLY A 207 4.59 -8.98 24.04
CA GLY A 207 3.62 -7.97 23.66
C GLY A 207 4.02 -7.13 22.46
N ARG A 208 5.10 -7.48 21.73
CA ARG A 208 5.58 -6.76 20.54
C ARG A 208 5.29 -7.49 19.23
N GLY A 209 4.78 -8.72 19.28
CA GLY A 209 4.56 -9.55 18.10
C GLY A 209 5.84 -10.14 17.52
N LEU A 210 5.74 -10.63 16.28
CA LEU A 210 6.85 -11.25 15.54
C LEU A 210 6.97 -10.64 14.14
N ILE A 211 8.19 -10.64 13.59
CA ILE A 211 8.41 -10.37 12.17
C ILE A 211 8.68 -11.70 11.47
N GLU A 212 7.89 -12.01 10.46
CA GLU A 212 8.08 -13.17 9.59
C GLU A 212 8.83 -12.72 8.34
N LEU A 213 9.96 -13.36 8.06
CA LEU A 213 10.68 -13.28 6.78
C LEU A 213 10.46 -14.59 6.02
N GLY A 214 9.48 -14.61 5.14
CA GLY A 214 9.17 -15.73 4.26
C GLY A 214 9.94 -15.67 2.95
N VAL A 215 10.54 -16.79 2.54
CA VAL A 215 11.31 -16.92 1.30
C VAL A 215 10.69 -18.01 0.45
N MET A 216 10.24 -17.66 -0.76
CA MET A 216 9.62 -18.59 -1.70
C MET A 216 9.84 -18.17 -3.15
N VAL A 217 9.65 -19.10 -4.08
CA VAL A 217 9.64 -18.76 -5.51
C VAL A 217 8.26 -18.20 -5.88
N GLU A 218 8.24 -16.99 -6.40
CA GLU A 218 7.05 -16.31 -6.90
C GLU A 218 7.04 -16.27 -8.44
N THR A 219 5.87 -16.55 -9.00
CA THR A 219 5.60 -16.53 -10.44
C THR A 219 4.55 -15.48 -10.83
N ALA A 220 3.68 -15.09 -9.90
CA ALA A 220 2.73 -13.99 -10.02
C ALA A 220 3.38 -12.73 -9.42
N LEU A 221 4.26 -12.11 -10.19
CA LEU A 221 5.04 -10.97 -9.72
C LEU A 221 4.21 -9.67 -9.78
N PRO A 222 4.48 -8.70 -8.88
CA PRO A 222 3.96 -7.35 -9.03
C PRO A 222 4.37 -6.76 -10.38
N THR A 223 3.51 -5.94 -10.96
CA THR A 223 3.67 -5.49 -12.34
C THR A 223 4.99 -4.74 -12.60
N ILE A 224 5.49 -3.98 -11.62
CA ILE A 224 6.77 -3.29 -11.76
C ILE A 224 7.94 -4.26 -11.78
N VAL A 225 7.85 -5.38 -11.06
CA VAL A 225 8.88 -6.43 -11.02
C VAL A 225 8.85 -7.23 -12.32
N GLU A 226 7.66 -7.63 -12.80
CA GLU A 226 7.50 -8.30 -14.11
C GLU A 226 8.18 -7.54 -15.26
N ARG A 227 8.18 -6.21 -15.19
CA ARG A 227 8.77 -5.35 -16.22
C ARG A 227 10.27 -5.54 -16.39
N PHE A 228 10.98 -5.94 -15.34
CA PHE A 228 12.45 -6.04 -15.30
C PHE A 228 12.95 -7.46 -15.04
N SER A 229 12.05 -8.45 -15.01
CA SER A 229 12.36 -9.85 -14.74
C SER A 229 12.01 -10.74 -15.93
N ASP A 230 12.91 -11.64 -16.31
CA ASP A 230 12.73 -12.59 -17.43
C ASP A 230 12.19 -13.96 -16.98
N GLY A 231 11.59 -14.06 -15.79
CA GLY A 231 11.09 -15.31 -15.22
C GLY A 231 10.74 -15.22 -13.73
N PRO A 232 10.45 -16.36 -13.09
CA PRO A 232 10.15 -16.42 -11.66
C PRO A 232 11.24 -15.74 -10.82
N GLN A 233 10.84 -15.10 -9.73
CA GLN A 233 11.76 -14.50 -8.77
C GLN A 233 11.65 -15.23 -7.43
N THR A 234 12.71 -15.17 -6.63
CA THR A 234 12.62 -15.44 -5.20
C THR A 234 12.04 -14.19 -4.53
N ALA A 235 10.92 -14.36 -3.84
CA ALA A 235 10.28 -13.34 -3.01
C ALA A 235 10.72 -13.52 -1.56
N TYR A 236 11.26 -12.46 -0.98
CA TYR A 236 11.58 -12.34 0.44
C TYR A 236 10.53 -11.41 1.06
N SER A 237 9.41 -11.96 1.52
CA SER A 237 8.30 -11.20 2.14
C SER A 237 8.60 -11.01 3.62
N ILE A 238 8.65 -9.75 4.05
CA ILE A 238 8.99 -9.35 5.41
C ILE A 238 7.79 -8.62 5.99
N ARG A 239 7.13 -9.22 6.98
CA ARG A 239 5.87 -8.71 7.52
C ARG A 239 5.81 -8.82 9.04
N TRP A 240 5.20 -7.82 9.66
CA TRP A 240 4.96 -7.83 11.11
C TRP A 240 3.59 -8.40 11.44
N HIS A 241 3.55 -9.28 12.43
CA HIS A 241 2.33 -9.78 13.05
C HIS A 241 2.29 -9.31 14.50
N ALA A 242 1.28 -8.51 14.84
CA ALA A 242 1.07 -8.06 16.21
C ALA A 242 0.51 -9.18 17.10
N ASP A 243 0.78 -9.13 18.41
CA ASP A 243 0.17 -10.05 19.39
C ASP A 243 -1.32 -9.74 19.64
N ASP A 244 -1.75 -8.51 19.36
CA ASP A 244 -3.11 -8.02 19.52
C ASP A 244 -3.48 -7.11 18.34
N ASP A 245 -4.72 -7.24 17.88
CA ASP A 245 -5.29 -6.52 16.73
C ASP A 245 -5.78 -5.10 17.12
N ASP A 246 -5.67 -4.68 18.39
CA ASP A 246 -6.05 -3.32 18.81
C ASP A 246 -5.06 -2.23 18.34
N ASP A 247 -5.23 -1.81 17.09
CA ASP A 247 -4.45 -0.76 16.44
C ASP A 247 -4.80 0.68 16.92
N SER A 248 -5.81 0.81 17.80
CA SER A 248 -6.22 2.14 18.27
C SER A 248 -5.26 2.74 19.30
N SER A 249 -4.44 1.91 19.96
CA SER A 249 -3.61 2.33 21.08
C SER A 249 -2.32 3.03 20.65
N ARG A 250 -1.89 4.06 21.40
CA ARG A 250 -0.59 4.73 21.17
C ARG A 250 0.60 3.77 21.30
N GLN A 251 0.44 2.73 22.10
CA GLN A 251 1.46 1.71 22.30
C GLN A 251 1.59 0.84 21.05
N HIS A 252 0.48 0.37 20.48
CA HIS A 252 0.47 -0.40 19.24
C HIS A 252 1.13 0.36 18.09
N ARG A 253 0.79 1.65 17.91
CA ARG A 253 1.44 2.50 16.88
C ARG A 253 2.95 2.62 17.06
N ARG A 254 3.43 2.76 18.30
CA ARG A 254 4.87 2.80 18.58
C ARG A 254 5.54 1.46 18.24
N MET A 255 4.91 0.35 18.62
CA MET A 255 5.41 -0.99 18.29
C MET A 255 5.50 -1.19 16.79
N ARG A 256 4.44 -0.82 16.05
CA ARG A 256 4.40 -0.89 14.60
C ARG A 256 5.48 -0.05 13.94
N ASN A 257 5.70 1.18 14.42
CA ASN A 257 6.77 2.03 13.88
C ASN A 257 8.15 1.41 14.12
N THR A 258 8.38 0.81 15.29
CA THR A 258 9.61 0.06 15.55
C THR A 258 9.73 -1.15 14.63
N ALA A 259 8.66 -1.92 14.44
CA ALA A 259 8.64 -3.07 13.54
C ALA A 259 8.89 -2.65 12.07
N GLY A 260 8.31 -1.53 11.63
CA GLY A 260 8.55 -0.97 10.29
C GLY A 260 10.00 -0.60 10.04
N SER A 261 10.68 -0.01 11.03
CA SER A 261 12.13 0.27 10.95
C SER A 261 12.94 -1.02 10.85
N ILE A 262 12.64 -2.04 11.66
CA ILE A 262 13.30 -3.35 11.57
C ILE A 262 13.04 -4.02 10.22
N ILE A 263 11.81 -3.98 9.70
CA ILE A 263 11.45 -4.50 8.38
C ILE A 263 12.26 -3.81 7.28
N GLY A 264 12.43 -2.49 7.38
CA GLY A 264 13.27 -1.72 6.48
C GLY A 264 14.73 -2.19 6.49
N ASP A 265 15.34 -2.31 7.67
CA ASP A 265 16.72 -2.79 7.84
C ASP A 265 16.92 -4.22 7.29
N LEU A 266 15.95 -5.09 7.54
CA LEU A 266 15.94 -6.45 7.00
C LEU A 266 15.84 -6.46 5.48
N ALA A 267 14.94 -5.66 4.91
CA ALA A 267 14.79 -5.54 3.46
C ALA A 267 16.08 -4.98 2.82
N ALA A 268 16.70 -3.97 3.43
CA ALA A 268 17.99 -3.43 2.99
C ALA A 268 19.08 -4.51 2.99
N ALA A 269 19.17 -5.32 4.07
CA ALA A 269 20.13 -6.42 4.13
C ALA A 269 19.91 -7.48 3.03
N VAL A 270 18.65 -7.79 2.71
CA VAL A 270 18.32 -8.71 1.61
C VAL A 270 18.65 -8.08 0.25
N VAL A 271 18.36 -6.80 0.03
CA VAL A 271 18.72 -6.06 -1.19
C VAL A 271 20.23 -6.07 -1.38
N ASP A 272 21.01 -5.76 -0.35
CA ASP A 272 22.48 -5.77 -0.39
C ASP A 272 23.05 -7.16 -0.73
N ALA A 273 22.46 -8.22 -0.17
CA ALA A 273 22.91 -9.59 -0.37
C ALA A 273 22.55 -10.13 -1.77
N THR A 274 21.45 -9.66 -2.36
CA THR A 274 20.86 -10.26 -3.57
C THR A 274 20.86 -9.34 -4.80
N GLY A 275 21.10 -8.04 -4.64
CA GLY A 275 20.82 -7.04 -5.68
C GLY A 275 19.35 -6.98 -6.08
N GLY A 276 18.45 -7.40 -5.18
CA GLY A 276 17.01 -7.49 -5.43
C GLY A 276 16.32 -6.13 -5.50
N THR A 277 15.05 -6.15 -5.89
CA THR A 277 14.17 -4.97 -5.95
C THR A 277 13.14 -5.02 -4.85
N ALA A 278 13.11 -4.01 -3.98
CA ALA A 278 12.13 -3.90 -2.91
C ALA A 278 10.86 -3.21 -3.37
N VAL A 279 9.71 -3.75 -2.96
CA VAL A 279 8.39 -3.14 -3.14
C VAL A 279 7.63 -3.13 -1.81
N ASP A 280 6.78 -2.13 -1.63
CA ASP A 280 5.79 -2.15 -0.54
C ASP A 280 4.62 -3.11 -0.86
N ARG A 281 3.74 -3.28 0.13
CA ARG A 281 2.52 -4.11 0.02
C ARG A 281 1.59 -3.73 -1.13
N ASP A 282 1.63 -2.49 -1.59
CA ASP A 282 0.75 -1.98 -2.64
C ASP A 282 1.41 -2.08 -4.04
N GLY A 283 2.63 -2.64 -4.10
CA GLY A 283 3.38 -2.91 -5.33
C GLY A 283 4.16 -1.70 -5.85
N PHE A 284 4.41 -0.69 -5.02
CA PHE A 284 5.27 0.43 -5.39
C PHE A 284 6.74 0.16 -5.03
N LEU A 285 7.65 0.62 -5.89
CA LEU A 285 9.08 0.51 -5.64
C LEU A 285 9.49 1.31 -4.39
N LEU A 286 10.42 0.72 -3.63
CA LEU A 286 11.12 1.36 -2.54
C LEU A 286 12.58 1.61 -2.95
N ALA A 287 13.04 2.84 -2.77
CA ALA A 287 14.45 3.19 -2.94
C ALA A 287 15.24 2.92 -1.66
N ASP A 288 16.57 2.77 -1.76
CA ASP A 288 17.45 2.42 -0.63
C ASP A 288 17.24 3.31 0.60
N HIS A 289 17.13 4.63 0.40
CA HIS A 289 16.89 5.60 1.49
C HIS A 289 15.50 5.48 2.17
N GLN A 290 14.62 4.65 1.62
CA GLN A 290 13.30 4.34 2.17
C GLN A 290 13.28 2.99 2.89
N LEU A 291 14.34 2.19 2.73
CA LEU A 291 14.54 0.95 3.47
C LEU A 291 15.30 1.23 4.78
N GLU A 292 16.26 2.15 4.77
CA GLU A 292 17.04 2.49 5.96
C GLU A 292 16.25 3.44 6.89
N GLY A 293 16.01 3.01 8.14
CA GLY A 293 15.24 3.74 9.17
C GLY A 293 16.06 4.18 10.37
#